data_AF-A0A925J4N7-F1
#
_entry.id   AF-A0A925J4N7-F1
#
_cell.length_a   1.000
_cell.length_b   1.000
_cell.length_c   1.000
_cell.angle_alpha   90.00
_cell.angle_beta   90.00
_cell.angle_gamma   90.00
#
_symmetry.space_group_name_H-M   'P 1'
#
loop_
_entity.id
_entity.type
_entity.pdbx_description
1 polymer ?
#
loop_
_entity_poly.entity_id
_entity_poly.type
_entity_poly.pdbx_seq_one_letter_code
_entity_poly.pdbx_strand_id
1 'polypeptide(L)'
;MSRHDRTWTTQPAAATLLGNVLDEALQRAPAARALAQRLLDDIGVRLIDILDHVRLSNPAILAAFGEAGWVEDAAAPGVLRNPTGLFPAVLSDDGVTRIGFKVEYVHEFVAAQGLSAPVDGAMHAPFRRVRFAEGDGVVFEAIERRGSTRFEPDDPSPAILRAARLHLQSFRTRRRVFDDVARGYDATDALVARAVSDLGKDWACWLFLRAEREYWESRNHAGRVQKARQDVHGIGWANQDHHTYDSSREWFDRCVHVLEALGFECRELFYAGHAAGWGSQILEQPALGSVIFADIDLAPDELDIDFAHLPLPPLAFLRRAGLWCALHGESMLESGINHLE
;
A
#
# COMPACT_ATOMS: atom_id res chain seq x y z
N MET A 1 5.45 1.69 -22.65
CA MET A 1 4.46 2.25 -21.70
C MET A 1 4.64 3.75 -21.61
N SER A 2 3.58 4.50 -21.34
CA SER A 2 3.63 5.97 -21.24
C SER A 2 4.34 6.35 -19.93
N ARG A 3 5.55 6.88 -20.01
CA ARG A 3 6.25 7.51 -18.87
C ARG A 3 5.38 8.68 -18.40
N HIS A 4 4.71 8.52 -17.26
CA HIS A 4 3.95 9.60 -16.65
C HIS A 4 4.93 10.52 -15.94
N ASP A 5 5.41 11.55 -16.62
CA ASP A 5 6.22 12.60 -15.98
C ASP A 5 5.32 13.39 -15.01
N ARG A 6 5.24 12.92 -13.75
CA ARG A 6 4.46 13.56 -12.69
C ARG A 6 5.33 14.59 -12.01
N THR A 7 5.14 15.87 -12.32
CA THR A 7 5.74 16.95 -11.51
C THR A 7 5.03 17.01 -10.16
N TRP A 8 5.74 16.65 -9.09
CA TRP A 8 5.23 16.78 -7.74
C TRP A 8 5.22 18.24 -7.29
N THR A 9 4.05 18.71 -6.88
CA THR A 9 3.88 20.00 -6.22
C THR A 9 3.23 19.78 -4.86
N THR A 10 3.59 20.58 -3.88
CA THR A 10 2.89 20.59 -2.60
C THR A 10 1.42 20.97 -2.82
N GLN A 11 0.52 20.35 -2.07
CA GLN A 11 -0.92 20.58 -2.15
C GLN A 11 -1.46 21.17 -0.82
N PRO A 12 -1.04 22.38 -0.42
CA PRO A 12 -1.35 22.93 0.90
C PRO A 12 -2.85 23.17 1.11
N ALA A 13 -3.57 23.65 0.09
CA ALA A 13 -5.01 23.87 0.18
C ALA A 13 -5.77 22.57 0.42
N ALA A 14 -5.39 21.50 -0.29
CA ALA A 14 -5.92 20.16 -0.12
C ALA A 14 -5.67 19.61 1.29
N ALA A 15 -4.42 19.73 1.78
CA ALA A 15 -4.04 19.28 3.10
C ALA A 15 -4.79 20.04 4.21
N THR A 16 -4.89 21.37 4.10
CA THR A 16 -5.64 22.20 5.06
C THR A 16 -7.11 21.86 5.08
N LEU A 17 -7.75 21.71 3.92
CA LEU A 17 -9.18 21.37 3.84
C LEU A 17 -9.47 20.02 4.51
N LEU A 18 -8.68 18.98 4.17
CA LEU A 18 -8.83 17.66 4.77
C LEU A 18 -8.59 17.67 6.29
N GLY A 19 -7.56 18.41 6.74
CA GLY A 19 -7.25 18.59 8.15
C GLY A 19 -8.42 19.21 8.92
N ASN A 20 -8.97 20.31 8.41
CA ASN A 20 -10.12 20.97 9.04
C ASN A 20 -11.34 20.04 9.15
N VAL A 21 -11.65 19.30 8.09
CA VAL A 21 -12.76 18.33 8.08
C VAL A 21 -12.55 17.24 9.12
N LEU A 22 -11.33 16.70 9.24
CA LEU A 22 -11.02 15.69 10.23
C LEU A 22 -11.10 16.25 11.66
N ASP A 23 -10.56 17.46 11.90
CA ASP A 23 -10.57 18.08 13.22
C ASP A 23 -12.00 18.37 13.71
N GLU A 24 -12.87 18.89 12.85
CA GLU A 24 -14.29 19.08 13.14
C GLU A 24 -15.01 17.75 13.43
N ALA A 25 -14.66 16.68 12.71
CA ALA A 25 -15.20 15.34 12.95
C ALA A 25 -14.74 14.76 14.30
N LEU A 26 -13.47 14.94 14.66
CA LEU A 26 -12.90 14.47 15.93
C LEU A 26 -13.46 15.21 17.15
N GLN A 27 -13.80 16.49 17.00
CA GLN A 27 -14.49 17.25 18.07
C GLN A 27 -15.85 16.66 18.42
N ARG A 28 -16.55 16.08 17.43
CA ARG A 28 -17.89 15.50 17.58
C ARG A 28 -17.89 14.03 18.02
N ALA A 29 -16.77 13.33 17.87
CA ALA A 29 -16.63 11.92 18.25
C ALA A 29 -15.47 11.70 19.26
N PRO A 30 -15.71 11.84 20.58
CA PRO A 30 -14.65 11.76 21.60
C PRO A 30 -13.83 10.46 21.59
N ALA A 31 -14.46 9.31 21.27
CA ALA A 31 -13.77 8.03 21.17
C ALA A 31 -12.78 7.99 19.98
N ALA A 32 -13.15 8.60 18.85
CA ALA A 32 -12.27 8.75 17.69
C ALA A 32 -11.08 9.67 18.01
N ARG A 33 -11.33 10.80 18.68
CA ARG A 33 -10.28 11.71 19.16
C ARG A 33 -9.32 11.00 20.12
N ALA A 34 -9.84 10.20 21.04
CA ALA A 34 -9.01 9.44 21.97
C ALA A 34 -8.13 8.41 21.25
N LEU A 35 -8.64 7.74 20.20
CA LEU A 35 -7.82 6.86 19.37
C LEU A 35 -6.73 7.66 18.63
N ALA A 36 -7.08 8.76 17.97
CA ALA A 36 -6.13 9.60 17.24
C ALA A 36 -4.98 10.07 18.15
N GLN A 37 -5.29 10.47 19.38
CA GLN A 37 -4.29 10.86 20.37
C GLN A 37 -3.36 9.69 20.75
N ARG A 38 -3.91 8.50 21.03
CA ARG A 38 -3.10 7.31 21.34
C ARG A 38 -2.19 6.92 20.18
N LEU A 39 -2.69 6.94 18.94
CA LEU A 39 -1.87 6.63 17.77
C LEU A 39 -0.67 7.59 17.67
N LEU A 40 -0.88 8.88 17.92
CA LEU A 40 0.20 9.86 17.87
C LEU A 40 1.18 9.68 19.04
N ASP A 41 0.68 9.56 20.26
CA ASP A 41 1.51 9.52 21.46
C ASP A 41 2.31 8.22 21.60
N ASP A 42 1.68 7.07 21.29
CA ASP A 42 2.26 5.76 21.57
C ASP A 42 3.14 5.25 20.41
N ILE A 43 2.79 5.60 19.17
CA ILE A 43 3.44 5.06 17.96
C ILE A 43 3.76 6.12 16.89
N GLY A 44 3.51 7.41 17.14
CA GLY A 44 3.85 8.48 16.20
C GLY A 44 2.99 8.54 14.93
N VAL A 45 1.85 7.84 14.89
CA VAL A 45 0.98 7.77 13.71
C VAL A 45 -0.14 8.81 13.82
N ARG A 46 -0.24 9.71 12.84
CA ARG A 46 -1.38 10.64 12.75
C ARG A 46 -2.54 9.94 12.06
N LEU A 47 -3.76 10.09 12.60
CA LEU A 47 -4.95 9.49 11.99
C LEU A 47 -5.17 9.95 10.53
N ILE A 48 -4.79 11.19 10.21
CA ILE A 48 -4.91 11.74 8.86
C ILE A 48 -4.09 10.95 7.81
N ASP A 49 -2.96 10.38 8.22
CA ASP A 49 -2.05 9.63 7.32
C ASP A 49 -2.61 8.26 6.94
N ILE A 50 -3.56 7.74 7.72
CA ILE A 50 -4.19 6.45 7.51
C ILE A 50 -5.65 6.55 7.09
N LEU A 51 -6.12 7.72 6.64
CA LEU A 51 -7.49 7.81 6.11
C LEU A 51 -7.63 6.95 4.85
N ASP A 52 -8.69 6.16 4.79
CA ASP A 52 -9.10 5.41 3.60
C ASP A 52 -9.97 6.31 2.71
N HIS A 53 -11.00 6.91 3.30
CA HIS A 53 -11.93 7.79 2.61
C HIS A 53 -12.69 8.71 3.56
N VAL A 54 -13.26 9.78 3.00
CA VAL A 54 -14.17 10.70 3.68
C VAL A 54 -15.49 10.72 2.92
N ARG A 55 -16.60 10.56 3.64
CA ARG A 55 -17.94 10.71 3.10
C ARG A 55 -18.62 11.93 3.69
N LEU A 56 -19.16 12.77 2.81
CA LEU A 56 -19.69 14.06 3.19
C LEU A 56 -21.12 14.21 2.73
N SER A 57 -21.96 14.73 3.62
CA SER A 57 -23.36 15.07 3.32
C SER A 57 -23.57 16.54 3.00
N ASN A 58 -22.56 17.39 3.21
CA ASN A 58 -22.65 18.82 2.92
C ASN A 58 -22.14 19.13 1.50
N PRO A 59 -23.01 19.57 0.57
CA PRO A 59 -22.62 19.88 -0.81
C PRO A 59 -21.60 21.01 -0.92
N ALA A 60 -21.61 21.98 0.00
CA ALA A 60 -20.66 23.08 -0.01
C ALA A 60 -19.23 22.61 0.31
N ILE A 61 -19.09 21.65 1.24
CA ILE A 61 -17.78 21.06 1.56
C ILE A 61 -17.32 20.19 0.40
N LEU A 62 -18.20 19.41 -0.22
CA LEU A 62 -17.87 18.63 -1.42
C LEU A 62 -17.37 19.52 -2.57
N ALA A 63 -18.01 20.66 -2.80
CA ALA A 63 -17.55 21.64 -3.80
C ALA A 63 -16.16 22.20 -3.47
N ALA A 64 -15.87 22.48 -2.19
CA ALA A 64 -14.55 22.94 -1.76
C ALA A 64 -13.44 21.89 -2.02
N PHE A 65 -13.74 20.59 -1.94
CA PHE A 65 -12.79 19.55 -2.35
C PHE A 65 -12.48 19.61 -3.85
N GLY A 66 -13.48 19.90 -4.68
CA GLY A 66 -13.29 20.16 -6.10
C GLY A 66 -12.34 21.34 -6.36
N GLU A 67 -12.55 22.45 -5.66
CA GLU A 67 -11.67 23.64 -5.73
C GLU A 67 -10.25 23.35 -5.22
N ALA A 68 -10.12 22.42 -4.27
CA ALA A 68 -8.84 21.98 -3.71
C ALA A 68 -8.14 20.87 -4.53
N GLY A 69 -8.67 20.52 -5.72
CA GLY A 69 -8.00 19.63 -6.68
C GLY A 69 -8.47 18.18 -6.70
N TRP A 70 -9.55 17.83 -6.00
CA TRP A 70 -10.20 16.54 -6.23
C TRP A 70 -11.04 16.59 -7.51
N VAL A 71 -10.98 15.52 -8.29
CA VAL A 71 -11.71 15.36 -9.55
C VAL A 71 -12.54 14.08 -9.51
N GLU A 72 -13.63 14.05 -10.25
CA GLU A 72 -14.46 12.85 -10.35
C GLU A 72 -13.70 11.71 -11.02
N ASP A 73 -13.77 10.53 -10.40
CA ASP A 73 -13.19 9.31 -10.93
C ASP A 73 -14.05 8.79 -12.08
N ALA A 74 -13.50 8.80 -13.30
CA ALA A 74 -14.18 8.33 -14.50
C ALA A 74 -14.59 6.85 -14.41
N ALA A 75 -13.90 6.04 -13.61
CA ALA A 75 -14.21 4.63 -13.42
C ALA A 75 -15.19 4.38 -12.25
N ALA A 76 -15.42 5.37 -11.39
CA ALA A 76 -16.27 5.26 -10.20
C ALA A 76 -17.08 6.56 -9.97
N PRO A 77 -18.22 6.73 -10.66
CA PRO A 77 -19.08 7.91 -10.50
C PRO A 77 -19.42 8.19 -9.04
N GLY A 78 -19.36 9.47 -8.64
CA GLY A 78 -19.58 9.89 -7.25
C GLY A 78 -18.38 9.71 -6.31
N VAL A 79 -17.25 9.19 -6.80
CA VAL A 79 -15.97 9.18 -6.08
C VAL A 79 -15.10 10.30 -6.61
N LEU A 80 -14.62 11.16 -5.71
CA LEU A 80 -13.65 12.20 -6.01
C LEU A 80 -12.25 11.75 -5.55
N ARG A 81 -11.23 11.96 -6.39
CA ARG A 81 -9.83 11.65 -6.09
C ARG A 81 -8.94 12.84 -6.40
N ASN A 82 -7.87 13.02 -5.63
CA ASN A 82 -6.84 13.99 -5.97
C ASN A 82 -5.75 13.29 -6.79
N PRO A 83 -5.54 13.66 -8.07
CA PRO A 83 -4.57 12.98 -8.94
C PRO A 83 -3.12 13.44 -8.70
N THR A 84 -2.93 14.50 -7.91
CA THR A 84 -1.63 15.17 -7.72
C THR A 84 -1.05 15.02 -6.31
N GLY A 85 -1.82 14.44 -5.38
CA GLY A 85 -1.38 14.17 -4.01
C GLY A 85 -1.94 12.86 -3.49
N LEU A 86 -1.26 12.26 -2.52
CA LEU A 86 -1.68 11.01 -1.87
C LEU A 86 -2.74 11.30 -0.79
N PHE A 87 -3.92 11.70 -1.23
CA PHE A 87 -5.05 12.00 -0.36
C PHE A 87 -6.11 10.89 -0.39
N PRO A 88 -6.90 10.72 0.69
CA PRO A 88 -8.05 9.82 0.68
C PRO A 88 -9.08 10.23 -0.36
N ALA A 89 -9.85 9.24 -0.82
CA ALA A 89 -11.01 9.49 -1.67
C ALA A 89 -12.10 10.24 -0.91
N VAL A 90 -12.84 11.09 -1.63
CA VAL A 90 -13.99 11.82 -1.08
C VAL A 90 -15.25 11.37 -1.80
N LEU A 91 -16.29 11.04 -1.05
CA LEU A 91 -17.57 10.58 -1.59
C LEU A 91 -18.71 11.45 -1.05
N SER A 92 -19.76 11.60 -1.86
CA SER A 92 -21.04 12.09 -1.36
C SER A 92 -21.76 11.01 -0.55
N ASP A 93 -22.40 11.38 0.56
CA ASP A 93 -23.25 10.49 1.36
C ASP A 93 -24.50 11.24 1.83
N ASP A 94 -25.60 10.51 1.98
CA ASP A 94 -26.89 11.11 2.34
C ASP A 94 -26.99 11.19 3.88
N GLY A 95 -26.74 12.38 4.41
CA GLY A 95 -27.06 12.76 5.80
C GLY A 95 -25.88 12.74 6.77
N VAL A 96 -25.12 11.64 6.87
CA VAL A 96 -24.09 11.46 7.91
C VAL A 96 -22.68 11.62 7.35
N THR A 97 -21.83 12.40 8.03
CA THR A 97 -20.40 12.44 7.70
C THR A 97 -19.74 11.15 8.16
N ARG A 98 -19.05 10.44 7.27
CA ARG A 98 -18.28 9.24 7.64
C ARG A 98 -16.81 9.41 7.38
N ILE A 99 -15.99 9.01 8.34
CA ILE A 99 -14.54 9.00 8.23
C ILE A 99 -14.07 7.55 8.30
N GLY A 100 -13.63 7.02 7.17
CA GLY A 100 -13.00 5.70 7.10
C GLY A 100 -11.49 5.83 7.28
N PHE A 101 -10.91 5.03 8.18
CA PHE A 101 -9.47 4.90 8.33
C PHE A 101 -9.02 3.46 8.14
N LYS A 102 -7.83 3.28 7.58
CA LYS A 102 -7.24 1.98 7.25
C LYS A 102 -6.83 1.24 8.52
N VAL A 103 -7.09 -0.06 8.53
CA VAL A 103 -6.49 -1.05 9.44
C VAL A 103 -6.03 -2.24 8.61
N GLU A 104 -4.97 -2.93 9.03
CA GLU A 104 -4.52 -4.11 8.30
C GLU A 104 -5.56 -5.23 8.37
N TYR A 105 -6.12 -5.47 9.56
CA TYR A 105 -7.11 -6.49 9.81
C TYR A 105 -8.21 -6.00 10.76
N VAL A 106 -9.46 -5.93 10.28
CA VAL A 106 -10.58 -5.42 11.09
C VAL A 106 -10.81 -6.26 12.35
N HIS A 107 -10.57 -7.57 12.29
CA HIS A 107 -10.76 -8.44 13.45
C HIS A 107 -9.70 -8.22 14.56
N GLU A 108 -8.47 -7.85 14.19
CA GLU A 108 -7.44 -7.47 15.15
C GLU A 108 -7.77 -6.09 15.75
N PHE A 109 -8.25 -5.15 14.93
CA PHE A 109 -8.74 -3.87 15.41
C PHE A 109 -9.89 -4.01 16.43
N VAL A 110 -10.89 -4.85 16.11
CA VAL A 110 -12.01 -5.16 17.01
C VAL A 110 -11.51 -5.69 18.36
N ALA A 111 -10.55 -6.63 18.33
CA ALA A 111 -9.98 -7.19 19.54
C ALA A 111 -9.18 -6.15 20.35
N ALA A 112 -8.32 -5.38 19.69
CA ALA A 112 -7.47 -4.36 20.32
C ALA A 112 -8.29 -3.23 20.95
N GLN A 113 -9.40 -2.83 20.33
CA GLN A 113 -10.28 -1.79 20.84
C GLN A 113 -11.41 -2.32 21.74
N GLY A 114 -11.49 -3.64 21.97
CA GLY A 114 -12.52 -4.26 22.81
C GLY A 114 -13.94 -4.06 22.29
N LEU A 115 -14.13 -4.05 20.97
CA LEU A 115 -15.43 -3.78 20.35
C LEU A 115 -16.30 -5.03 20.31
N SER A 116 -17.62 -4.83 20.45
CA SER A 116 -18.65 -5.84 20.19
C SER A 116 -19.43 -5.59 18.90
N ALA A 117 -19.04 -4.56 18.13
CA ALA A 117 -19.71 -4.18 16.89
C ALA A 117 -19.57 -5.29 15.83
N PRO A 118 -20.61 -5.53 15.03
CA PRO A 118 -20.53 -6.48 13.93
C PRO A 118 -19.57 -5.97 12.86
N VAL A 119 -18.86 -6.90 12.23
CA VAL A 119 -18.00 -6.62 11.07
C VAL A 119 -18.83 -6.82 9.81
N ASP A 120 -18.91 -5.77 8.98
CA ASP A 120 -19.48 -5.85 7.65
C ASP A 120 -18.45 -6.44 6.68
N GLY A 121 -18.87 -7.40 5.85
CA GLY A 121 -18.02 -8.12 4.90
C GLY A 121 -17.47 -9.44 5.45
N ALA A 122 -17.53 -10.48 4.63
CA ALA A 122 -17.12 -11.84 4.95
C ALA A 122 -15.65 -11.88 5.36
N MET A 123 -15.31 -12.83 6.25
CA MET A 123 -13.94 -13.07 6.62
C MET A 123 -13.11 -13.41 5.38
N HIS A 124 -12.00 -12.69 5.23
CA HIS A 124 -11.10 -12.69 4.10
C HIS A 124 -11.54 -11.98 2.83
N ALA A 125 -12.71 -11.34 2.79
CA ALA A 125 -13.15 -10.57 1.64
C ALA A 125 -12.24 -9.36 1.34
N PRO A 126 -12.23 -8.86 0.09
CA PRO A 126 -11.42 -7.71 -0.32
C PRO A 126 -11.76 -6.38 0.36
N PHE A 127 -12.95 -6.25 0.93
CA PHE A 127 -13.37 -5.06 1.66
C PHE A 127 -14.16 -5.49 2.89
N ARG A 128 -13.74 -5.03 4.05
CA ARG A 128 -14.41 -5.25 5.33
C ARG A 128 -14.37 -3.97 6.13
N ARG A 129 -15.38 -3.73 6.95
CA ARG A 129 -15.39 -2.56 7.85
C ARG A 129 -16.05 -2.88 9.18
N VAL A 130 -15.73 -2.08 10.18
CA VAL A 130 -16.46 -2.06 11.45
C VAL A 130 -16.67 -0.63 11.90
N ARG A 131 -17.86 -0.34 12.44
CA ARG A 131 -18.13 0.94 13.08
C ARG A 131 -17.33 1.02 14.38
N PHE A 132 -16.52 2.07 14.53
CA PHE A 132 -15.68 2.28 15.70
C PHE A 132 -16.28 3.30 16.66
N ALA A 133 -16.65 4.48 16.16
CA ALA A 133 -17.16 5.58 16.98
C ALA A 133 -18.25 6.34 16.24
N GLU A 134 -19.14 6.96 17.01
CA GLU A 134 -20.22 7.79 16.50
C GLU A 134 -20.49 8.95 17.47
N GLY A 135 -20.80 10.13 16.94
CA GLY A 135 -21.16 11.29 17.74
C GLY A 135 -21.58 12.48 16.87
N ASP A 136 -22.66 13.14 17.26
CA ASP A 136 -23.20 14.36 16.62
C ASP A 136 -23.16 14.37 15.07
N GLY A 137 -23.78 13.34 14.47
CA GLY A 137 -23.87 13.22 13.01
C GLY A 137 -22.58 12.81 12.30
N VAL A 138 -21.59 12.30 13.03
CA VAL A 138 -20.33 11.74 12.48
C VAL A 138 -20.18 10.28 12.87
N VAL A 139 -19.71 9.46 11.94
CA VAL A 139 -19.34 8.06 12.17
C VAL A 139 -17.89 7.84 11.74
N PHE A 140 -17.11 7.16 12.58
CA PHE A 140 -15.77 6.66 12.25
C PHE A 140 -15.81 5.15 12.05
N GLU A 141 -15.19 4.68 10.97
CA GLU A 141 -15.15 3.28 10.58
C GLU A 141 -13.70 2.83 10.36
N ALA A 142 -13.35 1.66 10.90
CA ALA A 142 -12.09 1.00 10.60
C ALA A 142 -12.27 0.13 9.36
N ILE A 143 -11.42 0.30 8.36
CA ILE A 143 -11.53 -0.27 7.02
C ILE A 143 -10.36 -1.21 6.76
N GLU A 144 -10.67 -2.48 6.45
CA GLU A 144 -9.73 -3.44 5.91
C GLU A 144 -9.98 -3.56 4.40
N ARG A 145 -8.98 -3.16 3.61
CA ARG A 145 -9.03 -3.15 2.14
C ARG A 145 -7.90 -3.98 1.56
N ARG A 146 -8.25 -5.01 0.78
CA ARG A 146 -7.33 -6.01 0.22
C ARG A 146 -7.36 -6.00 -1.31
N GLY A 147 -7.03 -4.85 -1.90
CA GLY A 147 -7.05 -4.68 -3.35
C GLY A 147 -8.45 -4.49 -3.94
N SER A 148 -9.38 -3.92 -3.17
CA SER A 148 -10.68 -3.47 -3.68
C SER A 148 -10.65 -1.96 -3.92
N THR A 149 -11.19 -1.49 -5.03
CA THR A 149 -11.44 -0.05 -5.30
C THR A 149 -12.84 0.41 -4.86
N ARG A 150 -13.68 -0.52 -4.39
CA ARG A 150 -15.07 -0.23 -3.98
C ARG A 150 -15.14 0.23 -2.53
N PHE A 151 -16.13 1.04 -2.18
CA PHE A 151 -16.29 1.56 -0.81
C PHE A 151 -17.39 0.87 0.00
N GLU A 152 -17.97 -0.20 -0.54
CA GLU A 152 -18.94 -1.05 0.13
C GLU A 152 -18.48 -2.52 0.08
N PRO A 153 -18.86 -3.34 1.07
CA PRO A 153 -18.62 -4.78 1.03
C PRO A 153 -19.32 -5.43 -0.18
N ASP A 154 -18.57 -6.25 -0.91
CA ASP A 154 -19.08 -7.14 -1.96
C ASP A 154 -18.41 -8.49 -1.78
N ASP A 155 -19.10 -9.40 -1.11
CA ASP A 155 -18.51 -10.66 -0.66
C ASP A 155 -18.34 -11.64 -1.83
N PRO A 156 -17.11 -12.07 -2.13
CA PRO A 156 -16.89 -13.09 -3.13
C PRO A 156 -17.49 -14.43 -2.71
N SER A 157 -17.70 -15.32 -3.68
CA SER A 157 -18.17 -16.67 -3.38
C SER A 157 -17.22 -17.41 -2.41
N PRO A 158 -17.72 -18.38 -1.62
CA PRO A 158 -16.87 -19.21 -0.76
C PRO A 158 -15.72 -19.91 -1.49
N ALA A 159 -15.90 -20.25 -2.76
CA ALA A 159 -14.86 -20.83 -3.60
C ALA A 159 -13.71 -19.84 -3.87
N ILE A 160 -14.03 -18.57 -4.19
CA ILE A 160 -13.03 -17.52 -4.40
C ILE A 160 -12.30 -17.19 -3.09
N LEU A 161 -13.03 -17.10 -1.96
CA LEU A 161 -12.41 -16.90 -0.63
C LEU A 161 -11.48 -18.07 -0.25
N ARG A 162 -11.80 -19.30 -0.67
CA ARG A 162 -10.90 -20.45 -0.52
C ARG A 162 -9.67 -20.31 -1.43
N ALA A 163 -9.84 -19.94 -2.69
CA ALA A 163 -8.72 -19.72 -3.62
C ALA A 163 -7.75 -18.66 -3.09
N ALA A 164 -8.25 -17.52 -2.60
CA ALA A 164 -7.43 -16.45 -2.01
C ALA A 164 -6.56 -16.95 -0.84
N ARG A 165 -7.13 -17.77 0.05
CA ARG A 165 -6.36 -18.37 1.16
C ARG A 165 -5.29 -19.35 0.66
N LEU A 166 -5.57 -20.14 -0.37
CA LEU A 166 -4.59 -21.06 -0.95
C LEU A 166 -3.43 -20.29 -1.59
N HIS A 167 -3.72 -19.25 -2.38
CA HIS A 167 -2.70 -18.40 -2.99
C HIS A 167 -1.82 -17.70 -1.94
N LEU A 168 -2.42 -17.15 -0.88
CA LEU A 168 -1.64 -16.60 0.24
C LEU A 168 -0.70 -17.65 0.86
N GLN A 169 -1.16 -18.88 1.07
CA GLN A 169 -0.29 -19.95 1.57
C GLN A 169 0.81 -20.32 0.57
N SER A 170 0.51 -20.33 -0.71
CA SER A 170 1.52 -20.55 -1.76
C SER A 170 2.57 -19.44 -1.77
N PHE A 171 2.19 -18.18 -1.58
CA PHE A 171 3.17 -17.07 -1.48
C PHE A 171 4.01 -17.17 -0.21
N ARG A 172 3.40 -17.47 0.95
CA ARG A 172 4.12 -17.66 2.23
C ARG A 172 5.15 -18.79 2.16
N THR A 173 4.81 -19.87 1.47
CA THR A 173 5.61 -21.10 1.43
C THR A 173 6.43 -21.24 0.14
N ARG A 174 6.47 -20.19 -0.70
CA ARG A 174 7.21 -20.23 -1.96
C ARG A 174 8.68 -20.53 -1.69
N ARG A 175 9.28 -21.35 -2.56
CA ARG A 175 10.73 -21.53 -2.56
C ARG A 175 11.36 -20.18 -2.90
N ARG A 176 12.36 -19.77 -2.12
CA ARG A 176 13.09 -18.51 -2.29
C ARG A 176 14.57 -18.71 -2.64
N VAL A 177 15.14 -19.86 -2.29
CA VAL A 177 16.56 -20.19 -2.54
C VAL A 177 16.65 -21.13 -3.74
N PHE A 178 17.40 -20.73 -4.76
CA PHE A 178 17.62 -21.50 -5.98
C PHE A 178 19.10 -21.46 -6.35
N ASP A 179 19.60 -22.54 -6.95
CA ASP A 179 20.97 -22.58 -7.49
C ASP A 179 21.13 -21.70 -8.74
N ASP A 180 20.01 -21.34 -9.35
CA ASP A 180 19.90 -20.50 -10.55
C ASP A 180 18.78 -19.47 -10.32
N VAL A 181 19.14 -18.19 -10.32
CA VAL A 181 18.24 -17.06 -10.06
C VAL A 181 17.14 -16.99 -11.13
N ALA A 182 17.43 -17.34 -12.38
CA ALA A 182 16.44 -17.37 -13.47
C ALA A 182 15.26 -18.27 -13.12
N ARG A 183 15.54 -19.48 -12.60
CA ARG A 183 14.50 -20.42 -12.16
C ARG A 183 13.70 -19.90 -10.97
N GLY A 184 14.31 -19.08 -10.12
CA GLY A 184 13.62 -18.40 -9.03
C GLY A 184 12.57 -17.41 -9.54
N TYR A 185 12.92 -16.63 -10.54
CA TYR A 185 11.98 -15.73 -11.22
C TYR A 185 10.88 -16.51 -11.94
N ASP A 186 11.22 -17.53 -12.74
CA ASP A 186 10.22 -18.35 -13.44
C ASP A 186 9.21 -18.99 -12.48
N ALA A 187 9.67 -19.47 -11.32
CA ALA A 187 8.80 -20.02 -10.28
C ALA A 187 7.90 -18.95 -9.64
N THR A 188 8.42 -17.74 -9.46
CA THR A 188 7.68 -16.60 -8.89
C THR A 188 6.62 -16.09 -9.88
N ASP A 189 6.98 -15.93 -11.15
CA ASP A 189 6.08 -15.57 -12.25
C ASP A 189 4.91 -16.54 -12.34
N ALA A 190 5.17 -17.85 -12.28
CA ALA A 190 4.13 -18.87 -12.32
C ALA A 190 3.17 -18.82 -11.12
N LEU A 191 3.66 -18.42 -9.93
CA LEU A 191 2.81 -18.20 -8.75
C LEU A 191 1.93 -16.97 -8.92
N VAL A 192 2.53 -15.86 -9.32
CA VAL A 192 1.84 -14.58 -9.56
C VAL A 192 0.78 -14.74 -10.64
N ALA A 193 1.12 -15.31 -11.80
CA ALA A 193 0.19 -15.50 -12.90
C ALA A 193 -1.05 -16.31 -12.51
N ARG A 194 -0.88 -17.38 -11.70
CA ARG A 194 -2.02 -18.17 -11.19
C ARG A 194 -2.91 -17.36 -10.25
N ALA A 195 -2.32 -16.62 -9.31
CA ALA A 195 -3.10 -15.80 -8.38
C ALA A 195 -3.86 -14.67 -9.11
N VAL A 196 -3.20 -14.01 -10.06
CA VAL A 196 -3.80 -12.96 -10.91
C VAL A 196 -4.93 -13.53 -11.75
N SER A 197 -4.76 -14.73 -12.34
CA SER A 197 -5.81 -15.40 -13.11
C SER A 197 -7.05 -15.71 -12.28
N ASP A 198 -6.88 -16.13 -11.02
CA ASP A 198 -7.99 -16.56 -10.17
C ASP A 198 -8.68 -15.39 -9.44
N LEU A 199 -7.94 -14.33 -9.11
CA LEU A 199 -8.39 -13.29 -8.17
C LEU A 199 -8.35 -11.86 -8.76
N GLY A 200 -7.71 -11.67 -9.90
CA GLY A 200 -7.33 -10.36 -10.41
C GLY A 200 -6.04 -9.82 -9.76
N LYS A 201 -5.41 -8.87 -10.44
CA LYS A 201 -4.08 -8.34 -10.07
C LYS A 201 -4.05 -7.66 -8.70
N ASP A 202 -5.08 -6.87 -8.38
CA ASP A 202 -5.09 -6.05 -7.16
C ASP A 202 -5.14 -6.93 -5.89
N TRP A 203 -6.03 -7.93 -5.87
CA TRP A 203 -6.12 -8.82 -4.72
C TRP A 203 -4.91 -9.76 -4.64
N ALA A 204 -4.43 -10.27 -5.78
CA ALA A 204 -3.19 -11.05 -5.83
C ALA A 204 -1.99 -10.26 -5.27
N CYS A 205 -1.86 -8.98 -5.62
CA CYS A 205 -0.85 -8.06 -5.11
C CYS A 205 -0.92 -7.91 -3.59
N TRP A 206 -2.13 -7.68 -3.04
CA TRP A 206 -2.27 -7.56 -1.60
C TRP A 206 -1.83 -8.85 -0.87
N LEU A 207 -2.18 -10.02 -1.41
CA LEU A 207 -1.77 -11.31 -0.83
C LEU A 207 -0.27 -11.53 -0.94
N PHE A 208 0.34 -11.13 -2.05
CA PHE A 208 1.78 -11.18 -2.27
C PHE A 208 2.52 -10.30 -1.26
N LEU A 209 2.19 -9.01 -1.18
CA LEU A 209 2.82 -8.06 -0.26
C LEU A 209 2.64 -8.46 1.21
N ARG A 210 1.47 -9.00 1.57
CA ARG A 210 1.27 -9.58 2.90
C ARG A 210 2.30 -10.68 3.19
N ALA A 211 2.49 -11.62 2.27
CA ALA A 211 3.44 -12.71 2.46
C ALA A 211 4.89 -12.20 2.50
N GLU A 212 5.23 -11.17 1.72
CA GLU A 212 6.56 -10.53 1.75
C GLU A 212 6.83 -9.82 3.08
N ARG A 213 5.84 -9.08 3.64
CA ARG A 213 5.97 -8.48 4.97
C ARG A 213 6.15 -9.54 6.06
N GLU A 214 5.35 -10.60 6.04
CA GLU A 214 5.48 -11.70 7.00
C GLU A 214 6.87 -12.36 6.91
N TYR A 215 7.41 -12.53 5.69
CA TYR A 215 8.76 -13.03 5.48
C TYR A 215 9.82 -12.08 6.05
N TRP A 216 9.72 -10.78 5.77
CA TRP A 216 10.62 -9.77 6.29
C TRP A 216 10.58 -9.67 7.81
N GLU A 217 9.39 -9.62 8.40
CA GLU A 217 9.20 -9.62 9.85
C GLU A 217 9.84 -10.84 10.50
N SER A 218 9.79 -12.02 9.88
CA SER A 218 10.45 -13.21 10.43
C SER A 218 11.97 -13.04 10.59
N ARG A 219 12.59 -12.17 9.78
CA ARG A 219 14.03 -11.91 9.73
C ARG A 219 14.44 -10.56 10.33
N ASN A 220 13.50 -9.63 10.51
CA ASN A 220 13.75 -8.29 10.98
C ASN A 220 13.17 -8.08 12.40
N HIS A 221 14.04 -8.04 13.41
CA HIS A 221 13.61 -7.80 14.79
C HIS A 221 12.98 -6.42 14.99
N ALA A 222 13.54 -5.36 14.39
CA ALA A 222 13.00 -4.02 14.52
C ALA A 222 11.58 -3.92 13.92
N GLY A 223 11.39 -4.53 12.74
CA GLY A 223 10.08 -4.66 12.10
C GLY A 223 9.05 -5.35 12.99
N ARG A 224 9.41 -6.47 13.64
CA ARG A 224 8.51 -7.15 14.60
C ARG A 224 8.15 -6.28 15.79
N VAL A 225 9.11 -5.52 16.34
CA VAL A 225 8.85 -4.63 17.48
C VAL A 225 7.93 -3.50 17.07
N GLN A 226 8.14 -2.88 15.90
CA GLN A 226 7.26 -1.85 15.37
C GLN A 226 5.85 -2.41 15.12
N LYS A 227 5.74 -3.55 14.44
CA LYS A 227 4.46 -4.23 14.19
C LYS A 227 3.71 -4.53 15.48
N ALA A 228 4.39 -5.10 16.47
CA ALA A 228 3.78 -5.42 17.76
C ALA A 228 3.23 -4.16 18.47
N ARG A 229 3.92 -3.01 18.38
CA ARG A 229 3.42 -1.74 18.93
C ARG A 229 2.17 -1.26 18.19
N GLN A 230 2.19 -1.32 16.85
CA GLN A 230 1.03 -0.96 16.03
C GLN A 230 -0.17 -1.89 16.27
N ASP A 231 0.08 -3.17 16.55
CA ASP A 231 -0.95 -4.18 16.84
C ASP A 231 -1.64 -3.99 18.18
N VAL A 232 -0.98 -3.37 19.16
CA VAL A 232 -1.64 -2.94 20.42
C VAL A 232 -2.80 -1.99 20.13
N HIS A 233 -2.72 -1.20 19.05
CA HIS A 233 -3.80 -0.32 18.60
C HIS A 233 -4.68 -0.97 17.52
N GLY A 234 -4.31 -2.16 17.04
CA GLY A 234 -5.04 -2.92 16.03
C GLY A 234 -4.97 -2.32 14.62
N ILE A 235 -4.02 -1.43 14.34
CA ILE A 235 -3.86 -0.85 13.00
C ILE A 235 -2.94 -1.67 12.10
N GLY A 236 -2.06 -2.53 12.66
CA GLY A 236 -1.09 -3.31 11.90
C GLY A 236 -0.21 -2.41 11.04
N TRP A 237 0.04 -2.80 9.79
CA TRP A 237 0.79 -2.00 8.80
C TRP A 237 -0.08 -1.00 8.00
N ALA A 238 -1.19 -0.51 8.56
CA ALA A 238 -2.05 0.43 7.84
C ALA A 238 -1.41 1.78 7.51
N ASN A 239 -0.35 2.15 8.24
CA ASN A 239 0.47 3.34 8.02
C ASN A 239 1.68 3.09 7.12
N GLN A 240 1.77 1.93 6.46
CA GLN A 240 2.85 1.67 5.52
C GLN A 240 2.87 2.75 4.42
N ASP A 241 4.03 3.31 4.15
CA ASP A 241 4.29 4.25 3.07
C ASP A 241 4.75 3.50 1.82
N HIS A 242 5.87 2.77 1.93
CA HIS A 242 6.45 2.04 0.80
C HIS A 242 7.19 0.76 1.21
N HIS A 243 7.38 -0.12 0.22
CA HIS A 243 8.27 -1.29 0.34
C HIS A 243 9.52 -1.06 -0.52
N THR A 244 10.69 -1.49 -0.05
CA THR A 244 11.93 -1.43 -0.84
C THR A 244 12.40 -2.82 -1.24
N TYR A 245 12.65 -2.98 -2.53
CA TYR A 245 13.25 -4.19 -3.10
C TYR A 245 14.62 -3.83 -3.65
N ASP A 246 15.67 -4.47 -3.16
CA ASP A 246 16.98 -4.42 -3.78
C ASP A 246 17.07 -5.49 -4.87
N SER A 247 17.56 -5.11 -6.04
CA SER A 247 17.80 -6.04 -7.13
C SER A 247 19.15 -5.78 -7.77
N SER A 248 19.79 -6.87 -8.21
CA SER A 248 20.97 -6.76 -9.04
C SER A 248 20.61 -6.20 -10.42
N ARG A 249 21.61 -5.65 -11.11
CA ARG A 249 21.46 -5.14 -12.48
C ARG A 249 21.10 -6.23 -13.48
N GLU A 250 21.53 -7.47 -13.22
CA GLU A 250 21.28 -8.62 -14.10
C GLU A 250 19.80 -9.02 -14.11
N TRP A 251 19.10 -8.84 -12.99
CA TRP A 251 17.73 -9.33 -12.80
C TRP A 251 16.69 -8.24 -12.58
N PHE A 252 17.07 -6.97 -12.73
CA PHE A 252 16.20 -5.84 -12.42
C PHE A 252 14.94 -5.80 -13.27
N ASP A 253 15.06 -6.06 -14.58
CA ASP A 253 13.92 -6.12 -15.50
C ASP A 253 12.92 -7.20 -15.10
N ARG A 254 13.40 -8.36 -14.63
CA ARG A 254 12.56 -9.44 -14.10
C ARG A 254 11.87 -9.06 -12.79
N CYS A 255 12.56 -8.32 -11.91
CA CYS A 255 11.95 -7.78 -10.70
C CYS A 255 10.79 -6.83 -11.04
N VAL A 256 11.02 -5.88 -11.94
CA VAL A 256 9.98 -4.96 -12.43
C VAL A 256 8.82 -5.72 -13.07
N HIS A 257 9.10 -6.71 -13.92
CA HIS A 257 8.07 -7.50 -14.59
C HIS A 257 7.12 -8.21 -13.60
N VAL A 258 7.66 -8.80 -12.52
CA VAL A 258 6.83 -9.43 -11.47
C VAL A 258 5.90 -8.41 -10.82
N LEU A 259 6.42 -7.20 -10.54
CA LEU A 259 5.63 -6.13 -9.92
C LEU A 259 4.54 -5.62 -10.86
N GLU A 260 4.85 -5.42 -12.14
CA GLU A 260 3.85 -5.03 -13.15
C GLU A 260 2.76 -6.09 -13.33
N ALA A 261 3.11 -7.38 -13.26
CA ALA A 261 2.13 -8.47 -13.27
C ALA A 261 1.16 -8.42 -12.07
N LEU A 262 1.60 -7.87 -10.93
CA LEU A 262 0.78 -7.56 -9.76
C LEU A 262 0.04 -6.20 -9.87
N GLY A 263 0.14 -5.55 -11.02
CA GLY A 263 -0.58 -4.31 -11.32
C GLY A 263 0.11 -3.04 -10.85
N PHE A 264 1.39 -3.11 -10.51
CA PHE A 264 2.20 -1.90 -10.34
C PHE A 264 2.44 -1.21 -11.69
N GLU A 265 2.58 0.11 -11.64
CA GLU A 265 2.90 0.95 -12.79
C GLU A 265 4.17 1.75 -12.48
N CYS A 266 5.14 1.76 -13.41
CA CYS A 266 6.33 2.60 -13.30
C CYS A 266 5.92 4.08 -13.26
N ARG A 267 6.28 4.75 -12.16
CA ARG A 267 5.86 6.12 -11.86
C ARG A 267 6.97 7.12 -12.14
N GLU A 268 8.08 7.01 -11.42
CA GLU A 268 9.18 7.97 -11.49
C GLU A 268 10.53 7.29 -11.30
N LEU A 269 11.58 7.97 -11.77
CA LEU A 269 12.96 7.52 -11.60
C LEU A 269 13.58 8.36 -10.49
N PHE A 270 14.09 7.68 -9.47
CA PHE A 270 14.83 8.34 -8.40
C PHE A 270 16.32 8.10 -8.57
N TYR A 271 17.11 9.16 -8.44
CA TYR A 271 18.56 9.07 -8.42
C TYR A 271 19.10 9.71 -7.15
N ALA A 272 19.77 8.90 -6.32
CA ALA A 272 20.33 9.36 -5.06
C ALA A 272 21.58 10.27 -5.24
N GLY A 273 21.98 10.53 -6.49
CA GLY A 273 23.09 11.39 -6.85
C GLY A 273 24.38 10.63 -7.15
N HIS A 274 25.32 11.32 -7.83
CA HIS A 274 26.57 10.73 -8.32
C HIS A 274 27.38 10.00 -7.24
N ALA A 275 27.43 10.54 -6.02
CA ALA A 275 28.19 9.97 -4.92
C ALA A 275 27.52 8.76 -4.27
N ALA A 276 26.18 8.64 -4.37
CA ALA A 276 25.43 7.54 -3.78
C ALA A 276 25.55 6.27 -4.65
N GLY A 277 25.56 6.45 -5.98
CA GLY A 277 25.84 5.37 -6.92
C GLY A 277 24.72 4.34 -7.09
N TRP A 278 23.53 4.62 -6.59
CA TRP A 278 22.31 3.82 -6.77
C TRP A 278 21.13 4.74 -7.16
N GLY A 279 20.10 4.13 -7.72
CA GLY A 279 18.82 4.76 -8.02
C GLY A 279 17.68 3.78 -7.80
N SER A 280 16.47 4.23 -8.08
CA SER A 280 15.26 3.41 -7.94
C SER A 280 14.32 3.64 -9.11
N GLN A 281 13.70 2.55 -9.58
CA GLN A 281 12.41 2.67 -10.24
C GLN A 281 11.35 2.73 -9.15
N ILE A 282 10.63 3.84 -9.06
CA ILE A 282 9.48 3.96 -8.16
C ILE A 282 8.25 3.44 -8.90
N LEU A 283 7.52 2.50 -8.30
CA LEU A 283 6.29 1.94 -8.84
C LEU A 283 5.11 2.18 -7.90
N GLU A 284 3.91 2.33 -8.45
CA GLU A 284 2.67 2.52 -7.68
C GLU A 284 1.63 1.46 -8.06
N GLN A 285 0.92 0.92 -7.07
CA GLN A 285 -0.25 0.06 -7.28
C GLN A 285 -1.51 0.88 -6.95
N PRO A 286 -2.28 1.36 -7.96
CA PRO A 286 -3.34 2.36 -7.73
C PRO A 286 -4.51 1.89 -6.87
N ALA A 287 -4.87 0.59 -6.92
CA ALA A 287 -5.98 0.05 -6.15
C ALA A 287 -5.65 -0.13 -4.67
N LEU A 288 -4.39 -0.42 -4.35
CA LEU A 288 -3.89 -0.57 -2.98
C LEU A 288 -3.43 0.77 -2.40
N GLY A 289 -3.04 1.72 -3.26
CA GLY A 289 -2.29 2.91 -2.84
C GLY A 289 -0.93 2.53 -2.25
N SER A 290 -0.29 1.48 -2.76
CA SER A 290 1.02 1.00 -2.31
C SER A 290 2.12 1.51 -3.23
N VAL A 291 3.25 1.92 -2.65
CA VAL A 291 4.43 2.34 -3.39
C VAL A 291 5.56 1.32 -3.21
N ILE A 292 6.33 1.08 -4.27
CA ILE A 292 7.57 0.29 -4.23
C ILE A 292 8.73 1.13 -4.73
N PHE A 293 9.84 1.05 -4.00
CA PHE A 293 11.15 1.52 -4.41
C PHE A 293 11.95 0.29 -4.84
N ALA A 294 12.09 0.09 -6.15
CA ALA A 294 12.91 -0.98 -6.71
C ALA A 294 14.32 -0.42 -6.93
N ASP A 295 15.21 -0.68 -5.97
CA ASP A 295 16.55 -0.12 -5.90
C ASP A 295 17.54 -0.93 -6.74
N ILE A 296 18.40 -0.20 -7.45
CA ILE A 296 19.41 -0.74 -8.38
C ILE A 296 20.68 0.11 -8.33
N ASP A 297 21.83 -0.52 -8.57
CA ASP A 297 23.05 0.22 -8.86
C ASP A 297 22.92 0.91 -10.21
N LEU A 298 23.04 2.25 -10.25
CA LEU A 298 22.78 3.05 -11.44
C LEU A 298 23.94 4.00 -11.73
N ALA A 299 24.44 3.99 -12.96
CA ALA A 299 25.44 4.95 -13.43
C ALA A 299 24.77 6.28 -13.83
N PRO A 300 25.47 7.43 -13.71
CA PRO A 300 24.88 8.74 -14.00
C PRO A 300 24.29 8.88 -15.41
N ASP A 301 24.90 8.22 -16.40
CA ASP A 301 24.50 8.23 -17.81
C ASP A 301 23.32 7.30 -18.13
N GLU A 302 22.86 6.51 -17.15
CA GLU A 302 21.76 5.55 -17.31
C GLU A 302 20.40 6.13 -16.88
N LEU A 303 20.34 7.39 -16.49
CA LEU A 303 19.11 8.07 -16.07
C LEU A 303 18.15 8.37 -17.24
N ASP A 304 18.68 8.45 -18.45
CA ASP A 304 17.94 8.81 -19.66
C ASP A 304 17.46 7.58 -20.46
N ILE A 305 17.71 6.37 -19.95
CA ILE A 305 17.26 5.12 -20.57
C ILE A 305 16.14 4.46 -19.75
N ASP A 306 15.41 3.56 -20.40
CA ASP A 306 14.39 2.72 -19.76
C ASP A 306 15.04 1.55 -19.01
N PHE A 307 15.81 1.86 -17.96
CA PHE A 307 16.54 0.85 -17.19
C PHE A 307 15.61 -0.14 -16.45
N ALA A 308 14.32 0.19 -16.33
CA ALA A 308 13.32 -0.69 -15.74
C ALA A 308 13.00 -1.91 -16.62
N HIS A 309 13.17 -1.79 -17.93
CA HIS A 309 12.82 -2.86 -18.88
C HIS A 309 13.98 -3.29 -19.77
N LEU A 310 15.10 -2.57 -19.73
CA LEU A 310 16.29 -2.86 -20.52
C LEU A 310 17.37 -3.51 -19.64
N PRO A 311 17.99 -4.60 -20.10
CA PRO A 311 19.15 -5.17 -19.42
C PRO A 311 20.27 -4.14 -19.32
N LEU A 312 20.83 -3.98 -18.13
CA LEU A 312 21.95 -3.08 -17.90
C LEU A 312 23.28 -3.85 -17.96
N PRO A 313 24.33 -3.29 -18.61
CA PRO A 313 25.64 -3.91 -18.58
C PRO A 313 26.21 -3.95 -17.15
N PRO A 314 27.13 -4.86 -16.83
CA PRO A 314 27.77 -4.88 -15.52
C PRO A 314 28.59 -3.60 -15.29
N LEU A 315 28.60 -3.12 -14.04
CA LEU A 315 29.51 -2.07 -13.59
C LEU A 315 30.88 -2.68 -13.22
N ALA A 316 31.91 -1.83 -13.16
CA ALA A 316 33.26 -2.24 -12.76
C ALA A 316 33.33 -2.80 -11.32
N PHE A 317 32.40 -2.40 -10.46
CA PHE A 317 32.24 -2.88 -9.09
C PHE A 317 30.77 -2.81 -8.67
N LEU A 318 30.39 -3.70 -7.76
CA LEU A 318 29.08 -3.65 -7.09
C LEU A 318 29.01 -2.42 -6.20
N ARG A 319 27.87 -1.74 -6.21
CA ARG A 319 27.56 -0.63 -5.32
C ARG A 319 26.47 -1.09 -4.33
N ARG A 320 25.62 -0.20 -3.84
CA ARG A 320 24.74 -0.48 -2.69
C ARG A 320 23.80 -1.68 -2.94
N ALA A 321 22.97 -1.62 -3.97
CA ALA A 321 21.96 -2.63 -4.24
C ALA A 321 22.60 -3.92 -4.74
N GLY A 322 23.61 -3.80 -5.62
CA GLY A 322 24.34 -4.95 -6.15
C GLY A 322 25.13 -5.70 -5.08
N LEU A 323 25.78 -4.98 -4.14
CA LEU A 323 26.50 -5.61 -3.03
C LEU A 323 25.53 -6.30 -2.06
N TRP A 324 24.40 -5.67 -1.78
CA TRP A 324 23.35 -6.29 -0.97
C TRP A 324 22.87 -7.60 -1.59
N CYS A 325 22.55 -7.58 -2.88
CA CYS A 325 22.13 -8.78 -3.62
C CYS A 325 23.22 -9.85 -3.68
N ALA A 326 24.50 -9.48 -3.80
CA ALA A 326 25.58 -10.47 -3.79
C ALA A 326 25.77 -11.15 -2.42
N LEU A 327 25.38 -10.49 -1.32
CA LEU A 327 25.52 -11.02 0.04
C LEU A 327 24.28 -11.76 0.55
N HIS A 328 23.09 -11.34 0.09
CA HIS A 328 21.82 -11.78 0.63
C HIS A 328 20.84 -12.32 -0.42
N GLY A 329 21.20 -12.21 -1.69
CA GLY A 329 20.40 -12.51 -2.88
C GLY A 329 19.35 -11.46 -3.22
N GLU A 330 18.61 -11.73 -4.28
CA GLU A 330 17.58 -10.83 -4.81
C GLU A 330 16.43 -10.63 -3.80
N SER A 331 15.93 -9.40 -3.64
CA SER A 331 14.77 -9.14 -2.77
C SER A 331 13.52 -9.90 -3.21
N MET A 332 13.34 -10.09 -4.51
CA MET A 332 12.23 -10.90 -5.05
C MET A 332 12.33 -12.38 -4.64
N LEU A 333 13.50 -12.83 -4.14
CA LEU A 333 13.77 -14.23 -3.81
C LEU A 333 14.18 -14.36 -2.34
N GLU A 334 15.46 -14.67 -2.07
CA GLU A 334 15.98 -15.07 -0.76
C GLU A 334 16.18 -13.94 0.23
N SER A 335 16.49 -12.72 -0.22
CA SER A 335 16.64 -11.59 0.71
C SER A 335 15.28 -11.16 1.28
N GLY A 336 14.22 -11.23 0.46
CA GLY A 336 12.96 -10.54 0.75
C GLY A 336 13.10 -9.02 0.64
N ILE A 337 12.03 -8.28 0.94
CA ILE A 337 12.08 -6.81 1.00
C ILE A 337 13.19 -6.34 1.95
N ASN A 338 13.91 -5.30 1.56
CA ASN A 338 14.96 -4.73 2.40
C ASN A 338 14.36 -3.86 3.50
N HIS A 339 13.37 -3.05 3.13
CA HIS A 339 12.75 -2.06 4.00
C HIS A 339 11.23 -2.01 3.82
N LEU A 340 10.56 -1.62 4.90
CA LEU A 340 9.15 -1.26 4.98
C LEU A 340 9.11 -0.02 5.88
N GLU A 341 8.62 1.09 5.34
CA GLU A 341 8.39 2.33 6.09
C GLU A 341 6.92 2.45 6.48
#